data_AF-K8XD57-F1
#
_entry.id   AF-K8XD57-F1
#
_cell.length_a   1.000
_cell.length_b   1.000
_cell.length_c   1.000
_cell.angle_alpha   90.00
_cell.angle_beta   90.00
_cell.angle_gamma   90.00
#
_symmetry.space_group_name_H-M   'P 1'
#
loop_
_entity.id
_entity.type
_entity.pdbx_description
1 polymer ?
#
loop_
_entity_poly.entity_id
_entity_poly.type
_entity_poly.pdbx_seq_one_letter_code
_entity_poly.pdbx_strand_id
1 'polypeptide(L)' 'MPVSPHTLLQHVQDRTTDLRRWLDTGDNTTALTAYLRDEPVDHRWLTTYKRLTHDLLRAVDHARSPRAPHETPTPDRR' A
#
# COMPACT_ATOMS: atom_id res chain seq x y z
N MET A 1 5.72 -20.93 -1.64
CA MET A 1 6.93 -20.23 -1.17
C MET A 1 6.50 -19.12 -0.22
N PRO A 2 6.91 -19.11 1.05
CA PRO A 2 6.64 -17.99 1.94
C PRO A 2 7.43 -16.77 1.43
N VAL A 3 6.73 -15.68 1.16
CA VAL A 3 7.38 -14.41 0.79
C VAL A 3 8.05 -13.83 2.03
N SER A 4 9.35 -13.52 1.93
CA SER A 4 10.09 -12.95 3.04
C SER A 4 9.49 -11.60 3.46
N PRO A 5 9.44 -11.28 4.76
CA PRO A 5 8.90 -9.99 5.24
C PRO A 5 9.65 -8.78 4.65
N HIS A 6 10.92 -8.95 4.29
CA HIS A 6 11.70 -7.96 3.54
C HIS A 6 11.12 -7.64 2.16
N THR A 7 10.63 -8.66 1.44
CA THR A 7 9.99 -8.50 0.12
C THR A 7 8.63 -7.81 0.23
N LEU A 8 7.90 -8.05 1.32
CA LEU A 8 6.63 -7.36 1.60
C LEU A 8 6.84 -5.87 1.91
N LEU A 9 7.85 -5.56 2.74
CA LEU A 9 8.22 -4.17 3.07
C LEU A 9 8.72 -3.40 1.84
N GLN A 10 9.52 -4.02 0.98
CA GLN A 10 9.94 -3.44 -0.29
C GLN A 10 8.74 -3.13 -1.17
N HIS A 11 7.77 -4.05 -1.28
CA HIS A 11 6.57 -3.83 -2.07
C HIS A 11 5.72 -2.65 -1.53
N VAL A 12 5.64 -2.46 -0.20
CA VAL A 12 4.99 -1.27 0.39
C VAL A 12 5.75 0.01 0.04
N GLN A 13 7.08 -0.01 0.11
CA GLN A 13 7.92 1.14 -0.24
C GLN A 13 7.79 1.52 -1.71
N ASP A 14 7.77 0.53 -2.62
CA ASP A 14 7.59 0.74 -4.05
C ASP A 14 6.23 1.38 -4.34
N ARG A 15 5.14 0.85 -3.75
CA ARG A 15 3.79 1.42 -3.93
C ARG A 15 3.65 2.82 -3.36
N THR A 16 4.31 3.08 -2.23
CA THR A 16 4.34 4.44 -1.64
C THR A 16 5.08 5.41 -2.55
N THR A 17 6.19 4.96 -3.15
CA THR A 17 7.01 5.76 -4.07
C THR A 17 6.26 6.03 -5.37
N ASP A 18 5.57 5.03 -5.92
CA ASP A 18 4.71 5.18 -7.10
C ASP A 18 3.59 6.20 -6.87
N LEU A 19 2.89 6.12 -5.73
CA LEU A 19 1.85 7.08 -5.37
C LEU A 19 2.42 8.49 -5.24
N ARG A 20 3.56 8.65 -4.56
CA ARG A 20 4.22 9.95 -4.41
C ARG A 20 4.62 10.52 -5.77
N ARG A 21 5.23 9.71 -6.64
CA ARG A 21 5.63 10.14 -7.99
C ARG A 21 4.42 10.52 -8.84
N TRP A 22 3.32 9.79 -8.71
CA TRP A 22 2.08 10.11 -9.40
C TRP A 22 1.50 11.46 -8.94
N LEU A 23 1.51 11.74 -7.63
CA LEU A 23 1.07 13.02 -7.07
C LEU A 23 1.98 14.19 -7.48
N ASP A 24 3.29 13.94 -7.56
CA ASP A 24 4.30 14.93 -7.98
C ASP A 24 4.21 15.27 -9.48
N THR A 25 3.50 14.45 -10.27
CA THR A 25 3.35 14.66 -11.70
C THR A 25 2.25 15.69 -11.99
N GLY A 26 2.63 16.85 -12.51
CA GLY A 26 1.72 17.85 -13.09
C GLY A 26 0.72 18.41 -12.07
N ASP A 27 -0.55 18.52 -12.48
CA ASP A 27 -1.64 19.09 -11.67
C ASP A 27 -2.22 18.14 -10.62
N ASN A 28 -1.66 16.95 -10.43
CA ASN A 28 -2.24 15.94 -9.54
C ASN A 28 -2.24 16.36 -8.07
N THR A 29 -1.25 17.16 -7.64
CA THR A 29 -1.23 17.77 -6.30
C THR A 29 -2.32 18.83 -6.15
N THR A 30 -2.58 19.60 -7.22
CA THR A 30 -3.70 20.56 -7.27
C THR A 30 -5.03 19.85 -7.17
N ALA A 31 -5.21 18.76 -7.92
CA ALA A 31 -6.41 17.92 -7.87
C ALA A 31 -6.60 17.24 -6.50
N LEU A 32 -5.53 16.80 -5.82
CA LEU A 32 -5.62 16.31 -4.44
C LEU A 32 -6.10 17.41 -3.50
N THR A 33 -5.56 18.62 -3.65
CA THR A 33 -5.95 19.78 -2.84
C THR A 33 -7.41 20.15 -3.08
N ALA A 34 -7.87 20.13 -4.34
CA ALA A 34 -9.28 20.36 -4.70
C ALA A 34 -10.19 19.28 -4.10
N TYR A 35 -9.81 18.00 -4.21
CA TYR A 35 -10.56 16.90 -3.60
C TYR A 35 -10.70 17.04 -2.08
N LEU A 36 -9.64 17.45 -1.38
CA LEU A 36 -9.67 17.70 0.07
C LEU A 36 -10.53 18.90 0.48
N ARG A 37 -10.86 19.79 -0.46
CA ARG A 37 -11.73 20.95 -0.27
C ARG A 37 -13.17 20.70 -0.74
N ASP A 38 -13.52 19.45 -1.03
CA ASP A 38 -14.81 19.05 -1.61
C ASP A 38 -15.11 19.71 -2.97
N GLU A 39 -14.07 20.10 -3.72
CA GLU A 39 -14.21 20.64 -5.06
C GLU A 39 -14.33 19.52 -6.10
N PRO A 40 -15.01 19.78 -7.24
CA PRO A 40 -15.12 18.81 -8.31
C PRO A 40 -13.74 18.55 -8.93
N VAL A 41 -13.37 17.28 -9.03
CA VAL A 41 -12.12 16.81 -9.65
C VAL A 41 -12.42 15.85 -10.79
N ASP A 42 -11.47 15.75 -11.72
CA ASP A 42 -11.61 14.85 -12.86
C ASP A 42 -11.80 13.40 -12.42
N HIS A 43 -12.82 12.75 -13.00
CA HIS A 43 -13.14 11.36 -12.66
C HIS A 43 -11.99 10.40 -12.99
N ARG A 44 -11.22 10.71 -14.04
CA ARG A 44 -10.02 9.96 -14.43
C ARG A 44 -8.94 10.07 -13.35
N TRP A 45 -8.71 11.27 -12.81
CA TRP A 45 -7.77 11.50 -11.71
C TRP A 45 -8.19 10.72 -10.46
N LEU A 46 -9.48 10.83 -10.08
CA LEU A 46 -10.02 10.16 -8.90
C LEU A 46 -9.92 8.64 -9.00
N THR A 47 -10.17 8.07 -10.19
CA THR A 47 -10.07 6.63 -10.44
C THR A 47 -8.64 6.13 -10.26
N THR A 48 -7.65 6.85 -10.80
CA THR A 48 -6.25 6.47 -10.64
C THR A 48 -5.78 6.62 -9.19
N TYR A 49 -6.17 7.71 -8.51
CA TYR A 49 -5.88 7.92 -7.09
C TYR A 49 -6.43 6.80 -6.20
N LYS A 50 -7.71 6.43 -6.38
CA LYS A 50 -8.35 5.35 -5.62
C LYS A 50 -7.67 4.00 -5.87
N ARG A 51 -7.28 3.70 -7.12
CA ARG A 51 -6.58 2.46 -7.46
C ARG A 51 -5.22 2.37 -6.74
N LEU A 52 -4.41 3.42 -6.82
CA LEU A 52 -3.09 3.45 -6.18
C LEU A 52 -3.20 3.38 -4.65
N THR A 53 -4.17 4.08 -4.07
CA THR A 53 -4.44 4.03 -2.62
C THR A 53 -4.85 2.64 -2.18
N HIS A 54 -5.74 1.98 -2.93
CA HIS A 54 -6.17 0.62 -2.66
C HIS A 54 -5.01 -0.38 -2.75
N ASP A 55 -4.17 -0.28 -3.80
CA ASP A 55 -3.02 -1.16 -3.98
C ASP A 55 -1.99 -1.00 -2.85
N LEU A 56 -1.78 0.24 -2.37
CA LEU A 56 -0.94 0.51 -1.21
C LEU A 56 -1.54 -0.10 0.07
N LEU A 57 -2.82 0.13 0.35
CA LEU A 57 -3.49 -0.44 1.53
C LEU A 57 -3.43 -1.96 1.53
N ARG A 58 -3.63 -2.58 0.37
CA ARG A 58 -3.51 -4.03 0.20
C ARG A 58 -2.08 -4.52 0.45
N ALA A 59 -1.07 -3.80 -0.04
CA ALA A 59 0.33 -4.14 0.24
C ALA A 59 0.65 -4.05 1.74
N VAL A 60 0.13 -3.03 2.43
CA VAL A 60 0.29 -2.85 3.87
C VAL A 60 -0.42 -3.96 4.65
N ASP A 61 -1.65 -4.32 4.26
CA ASP A 61 -2.40 -5.42 4.89
C ASP A 61 -1.63 -6.75 4.78
N HIS A 62 -1.14 -7.06 3.58
CA HIS A 62 -0.29 -8.23 3.36
C HIS A 62 1.01 -8.18 4.18
N ALA A 63 1.64 -7.01 4.33
CA ALA A 63 2.83 -6.84 5.16
C ALA A 63 2.53 -6.91 6.67
N ARG A 64 1.31 -6.54 7.09
CA ARG A 64 0.83 -6.58 8.49
C ARG A 64 0.34 -7.96 8.91
N SER A 65 0.24 -8.90 7.97
CA SER A 65 -0.09 -10.30 8.24
C SER A 65 1.14 -11.25 8.31
N PRO A 66 2.20 -10.99 9.11
CA PRO A 66 3.28 -11.96 9.30
C PRO A 66 3.08 -12.82 10.56
N ARG A 67 1.84 -13.14 10.97
CA ARG A 67 1.63 -13.97 12.17
C ARG A 67 0.56 -15.06 11.97
N ALA A 68 0.88 -16.04 11.11
CA ALA A 68 0.53 -17.41 11.46
C ALA A 68 1.44 -17.79 12.66
N PRO A 69 0.89 -18.34 13.76
CA PRO A 69 1.70 -18.70 14.90
C PRO A 69 2.71 -19.75 14.46
N HIS A 70 3.98 -19.51 14.78
CA HIS A 70 4.93 -20.60 14.91
C HIS A 70 4.34 -21.58 15.92
N GLU A 71 3.79 -22.71 15.44
CA GLU A 71 3.68 -23.90 16.27
C GLU A 71 5.09 -24.24 16.71
N THR A 72 5.41 -23.88 17.95
CA THR A 72 6.57 -24.36 18.67
C THR A 72 6.62 -25.87 18.54
N PRO A 73 7.68 -26.49 17.98
CA PRO A 73 7.85 -27.92 18.10
C PRO A 73 8.16 -28.19 19.57
N THR A 74 7.18 -28.75 20.29
CA THR A 74 7.39 -29.35 21.61
C THR A 74 8.46 -30.42 21.47
N PRO A 75 9.63 -30.32 22.14
CA PRO A 75 10.49 -31.46 22.30
C PRO A 75 9.94 -32.25 23.49
N ASP A 76 8.95 -33.11 23.25
CA ASP A 76 8.62 -34.12 24.25
C ASP A 76 9.74 -35.16 24.24
N ARG A 77 10.65 -34.98 25.18
CA ARG A 77 11.75 -35.88 25.46
C ARG A 77 11.56 -36.39 26.87
N ARG A 78 10.80 -37.49 27.03
CA ARG A 78 11.11 -38.57 27.98
C ARG A 78 10.21 -39.78 27.82
#